data_AF-A0A2E8NRE7-F1
#
_entry.id   AF-A0A2E8NRE7-F1
#
_cell.length_a   1.000
_cell.length_b   1.000
_cell.length_c   1.000
_cell.angle_alpha   90.00
_cell.angle_beta   90.00
_cell.angle_gamma   90.00
#
_symmetry.space_group_name_H-M   'P 1'
#
loop_
_entity.id
_entity.type
_entity.pdbx_description
1 polymer ?
#
loop_
_entity_poly.entity_id
_entity_poly.type
_entity_poly.pdbx_seq_one_letter_code
_entity_poly.pdbx_strand_id
1 'polypeptide(L)'
;MNRDISFLERLLDAPGPSGFEVRAARVWREEAETFAPDVRVDVSGNSFATVNPGGNPHVMLAGHIDEIGLQVTHVDEDGFLYVDQIGGWDPQVLVGQRVSVLALDGDVPGVIGKKAIHLMQAEERRKSSRVNQLWVDVGAADRDAVAGLGIRVGDPMVISQGMVRLAGELIASRAIDDRIGAFVVLEAIRILERESTKLLASATAVATVQEEIGYQGGGARPSAYALKPDIALVVDVTFSTDVPDIDKKEVGEHSLGGGPVLSRGSAAHNNVFEMLAEVADLEGIPHTIQASPRATRTDADGIHLTRSGVPTGLISVPNRYMHSPNEVVNLDDLFHTAQLIAAFIRRLNSEVDFTPR
;
A
#
# COMPACT_ATOMS: atom_id res chain seq x y z
N MET A 1 -15.75 15.01 -9.84
CA MET A 1 -15.61 13.76 -9.06
C MET A 1 -16.02 14.05 -7.62
N ASN A 2 -16.81 13.18 -6.97
CA ASN A 2 -17.07 13.35 -5.53
C ASN A 2 -15.75 13.13 -4.78
N ARG A 3 -15.27 14.13 -4.04
CA ARG A 3 -14.00 14.08 -3.28
C ARG A 3 -14.21 13.56 -1.86
N ASP A 4 -15.19 12.67 -1.68
CA ASP A 4 -15.47 12.05 -0.40
C ASP A 4 -14.38 11.02 -0.10
N ILE A 5 -13.64 11.25 0.99
CA ILE A 5 -12.56 10.37 1.42
C ILE A 5 -12.93 9.52 2.64
N SER A 6 -14.22 9.44 3.01
CA SER A 6 -14.68 8.61 4.14
C SER A 6 -14.32 7.14 3.98
N PHE A 7 -14.28 6.62 2.75
CA PHE A 7 -13.76 5.29 2.46
C PHE A 7 -12.27 5.18 2.77
N LEU A 8 -11.45 6.12 2.29
CA LEU A 8 -10.02 6.15 2.57
C LEU A 8 -9.72 6.24 4.07
N GLU A 9 -10.45 7.09 4.79
CA GLU A 9 -10.35 7.24 6.25
C GLU A 9 -10.59 5.90 6.96
N ARG A 10 -11.69 5.20 6.63
CA ARG A 10 -11.97 3.86 7.20
C ARG A 10 -10.91 2.83 6.82
N LEU A 11 -10.37 2.91 5.60
CA LEU A 11 -9.37 1.97 5.11
C LEU A 11 -8.04 2.14 5.85
N LEU A 12 -7.57 3.39 6.01
CA LEU A 12 -6.36 3.74 6.75
C LEU A 12 -6.49 3.40 8.26
N ASP A 13 -7.68 3.52 8.83
CA ASP A 13 -7.92 3.20 10.25
C ASP A 13 -8.02 1.69 10.54
N ALA A 14 -8.35 0.86 9.55
CA ALA A 14 -8.40 -0.59 9.74
C ALA A 14 -6.98 -1.13 10.04
N PRO A 15 -6.77 -2.07 10.97
CA PRO A 15 -5.46 -2.70 11.13
C PRO A 15 -5.34 -3.90 10.18
N GLY A 16 -4.19 -4.06 9.54
CA GLY A 16 -3.98 -5.19 8.63
C GLY A 16 -2.54 -5.34 8.18
N PRO A 17 -1.60 -5.67 9.09
CA PRO A 17 -0.22 -5.89 8.69
C PRO A 17 -0.08 -7.14 7.84
N SER A 18 1.04 -7.29 7.12
CA SER A 18 1.26 -8.43 6.21
C SER A 18 1.03 -9.78 6.89
N GLY A 19 0.19 -10.61 6.28
CA GLY A 19 -0.30 -11.89 6.80
C GLY A 19 -1.59 -11.81 7.64
N PHE A 20 -2.07 -10.60 7.96
CA PHE A 20 -3.22 -10.35 8.84
C PHE A 20 -4.19 -9.29 8.28
N GLU A 21 -4.33 -9.24 6.96
CA GLU A 21 -4.98 -8.17 6.20
C GLU A 21 -6.51 -8.14 6.27
N VAL A 22 -7.12 -9.18 6.85
CA VAL A 22 -8.57 -9.49 6.74
C VAL A 22 -9.47 -8.29 7.06
N ARG A 23 -9.14 -7.48 8.07
CA ARG A 23 -9.97 -6.34 8.48
C ARG A 23 -9.93 -5.21 7.45
N ALA A 24 -8.74 -4.84 6.96
CA ALA A 24 -8.57 -3.83 5.91
C ALA A 24 -9.17 -4.30 4.58
N ALA A 25 -8.90 -5.56 4.19
CA ALA A 25 -9.47 -6.17 3.00
C ALA A 25 -11.00 -6.23 3.03
N ARG A 26 -11.61 -6.45 4.21
CA ARG A 26 -13.07 -6.40 4.37
C ARG A 26 -13.62 -5.00 4.12
N VAL A 27 -13.01 -3.95 4.69
CA VAL A 27 -13.43 -2.56 4.44
C VAL A 27 -13.39 -2.22 2.95
N TRP A 28 -12.35 -2.68 2.26
CA TRP A 28 -12.22 -2.51 0.81
C TRP A 28 -13.33 -3.22 0.03
N ARG A 29 -13.64 -4.48 0.37
CA ARG A 29 -14.71 -5.24 -0.31
C ARG A 29 -16.09 -4.67 -0.04
N GLU A 30 -16.39 -4.28 1.20
CA GLU A 30 -17.66 -3.64 1.56
C GLU A 30 -17.90 -2.37 0.73
N GLU A 31 -16.85 -1.59 0.47
CA GLU A 31 -16.93 -0.45 -0.44
C GLU A 31 -17.15 -0.87 -1.90
N ALA A 32 -16.39 -1.84 -2.39
CA ALA A 32 -16.49 -2.34 -3.75
C ALA A 32 -17.89 -2.90 -4.07
N GLU A 33 -18.50 -3.63 -3.13
CA GLU A 33 -19.84 -4.22 -3.26
C GLU A 33 -20.95 -3.18 -3.46
N THR A 34 -20.70 -1.90 -3.15
CA THR A 34 -21.68 -0.83 -3.38
C THR A 34 -21.85 -0.45 -4.85
N PHE A 35 -20.90 -0.83 -5.73
CA PHE A 35 -20.96 -0.46 -7.15
C PHE A 35 -20.43 -1.51 -8.12
N ALA A 36 -19.46 -2.34 -7.76
CA ALA A 36 -18.86 -3.30 -8.66
C ALA A 36 -19.76 -4.54 -8.83
N PRO A 37 -20.01 -5.02 -10.07
CA PRO A 37 -20.90 -6.15 -10.32
C PRO A 37 -20.34 -7.51 -9.87
N ASP A 38 -19.02 -7.64 -9.74
CA ASP A 38 -18.35 -8.87 -9.28
C ASP A 38 -17.28 -8.51 -8.24
N VAL A 39 -17.49 -8.94 -6.99
CA VAL A 39 -16.54 -8.81 -5.89
C VAL A 39 -16.27 -10.20 -5.31
N ARG A 40 -14.99 -10.56 -5.20
CA ARG A 40 -14.57 -11.87 -4.67
C ARG A 40 -13.28 -11.78 -3.87
N VAL A 41 -12.97 -12.86 -3.16
CA VAL A 41 -11.73 -13.04 -2.40
C VAL A 41 -11.11 -14.37 -2.79
N ASP A 42 -9.77 -14.46 -2.79
CA ASP A 42 -9.06 -15.72 -2.99
C ASP A 42 -8.62 -16.36 -1.67
N VAL A 43 -7.96 -17.52 -1.78
CA VAL A 43 -7.48 -18.28 -0.62
C VAL A 43 -6.32 -17.60 0.13
N SER A 44 -5.61 -16.67 -0.52
CA SER A 44 -4.51 -15.90 0.06
C SER A 44 -5.03 -14.66 0.80
N GLY A 45 -6.26 -14.22 0.51
CA GLY A 45 -6.86 -13.03 1.09
C GLY A 45 -6.91 -11.82 0.15
N ASN A 46 -6.41 -11.95 -1.09
CA ASN A 46 -6.51 -10.89 -2.09
C ASN A 46 -8.00 -10.62 -2.39
N SER A 47 -8.37 -9.35 -2.47
CA SER A 47 -9.73 -8.94 -2.81
C SER A 47 -9.79 -8.42 -4.23
N PHE A 48 -10.84 -8.79 -4.96
CA PHE A 48 -11.00 -8.47 -6.37
C PHE A 48 -12.33 -7.76 -6.59
N ALA A 49 -12.33 -6.71 -7.40
CA ALA A 49 -13.54 -6.04 -7.89
C ALA A 49 -13.45 -5.85 -9.40
N THR A 50 -14.37 -6.45 -10.15
CA THR A 50 -14.35 -6.44 -11.62
C THR A 50 -15.52 -5.63 -12.18
N VAL A 51 -15.24 -4.82 -13.19
CA VAL A 51 -16.24 -4.18 -14.06
C VAL A 51 -16.12 -4.71 -15.47
N ASN A 52 -17.26 -4.84 -16.15
CA ASN A 52 -17.35 -5.41 -17.49
C ASN A 52 -16.61 -6.77 -17.64
N PRO A 53 -16.95 -7.82 -16.86
CA PRO A 53 -16.21 -9.08 -16.82
C PRO A 53 -16.14 -9.84 -18.16
N GLY A 54 -17.00 -9.50 -19.14
CA GLY A 54 -16.97 -10.04 -20.50
C GLY A 54 -16.16 -9.22 -21.51
N GLY A 55 -15.57 -8.10 -21.07
CA GLY A 55 -14.79 -7.20 -21.90
C GLY A 55 -13.41 -7.74 -22.28
N ASN A 56 -12.80 -7.14 -23.31
CA ASN A 56 -11.49 -7.48 -23.82
C ASN A 56 -10.78 -6.22 -24.36
N PRO A 57 -9.51 -5.94 -24.03
CA PRO A 57 -8.59 -6.75 -23.22
C PRO A 57 -8.95 -6.82 -21.73
N HIS A 58 -8.37 -7.76 -20.99
CA HIS A 58 -8.47 -7.85 -19.52
C HIS A 58 -7.32 -7.11 -18.84
N VAL A 59 -7.67 -6.10 -18.05
CA VAL A 59 -6.75 -5.24 -17.32
C VAL A 59 -6.79 -5.58 -15.83
N MET A 60 -5.62 -5.87 -15.25
CA MET A 60 -5.45 -5.97 -13.80
C MET A 60 -4.97 -4.62 -13.25
N LEU A 61 -5.62 -4.12 -12.21
CA LEU A 61 -5.16 -2.98 -11.42
C LEU A 61 -4.77 -3.50 -10.04
N ALA A 62 -3.57 -3.20 -9.56
CA ALA A 62 -3.09 -3.68 -8.25
C ALA A 62 -2.62 -2.53 -7.38
N GLY A 63 -2.95 -2.59 -6.09
CA GLY A 63 -2.35 -1.82 -5.01
C GLY A 63 -2.51 -2.60 -3.71
N HIS A 64 -1.51 -2.59 -2.85
CA HIS A 64 -1.47 -3.53 -1.72
C HIS A 64 -2.22 -3.02 -0.50
N ILE A 65 -2.84 -3.95 0.22
CA ILE A 65 -3.72 -3.64 1.35
C ILE A 65 -3.04 -3.81 2.70
N ASP A 66 -1.95 -4.57 2.71
CA ASP A 66 -1.13 -4.77 3.90
C ASP A 66 -0.34 -3.52 4.25
N GLU A 67 0.00 -3.42 5.52
CA GLU A 67 0.88 -2.39 6.08
C GLU A 67 2.05 -3.05 6.80
N ILE A 68 3.12 -2.31 7.03
CA ILE A 68 4.16 -2.72 7.98
C ILE A 68 3.60 -2.80 9.42
N GLY A 69 4.19 -3.66 10.25
CA GLY A 69 3.72 -3.89 11.61
C GLY A 69 4.79 -4.50 12.51
N LEU A 70 4.38 -5.00 13.68
CA LEU A 70 5.23 -5.76 14.58
C LEU A 70 4.53 -7.06 14.95
N GLN A 71 5.29 -8.09 15.32
CA GLN A 71 4.75 -9.37 15.76
C GLN A 71 5.34 -9.77 17.11
N VAL A 72 4.49 -10.24 18.02
CA VAL A 72 4.94 -10.74 19.34
C VAL A 72 5.79 -11.99 19.15
N THR A 73 7.05 -11.94 19.58
CA THR A 73 7.99 -13.08 19.54
C THR A 73 8.17 -13.73 20.90
N HIS A 74 8.02 -12.97 21.99
CA HIS A 74 8.15 -13.48 23.34
C HIS A 74 7.32 -12.67 24.33
N VAL A 75 6.82 -13.33 25.37
CA VAL A 75 6.23 -12.71 26.56
C VAL A 75 7.12 -13.12 27.73
N ASP A 76 7.66 -12.17 28.47
CA ASP A 76 8.50 -12.46 29.64
C ASP A 76 7.67 -12.66 30.92
N GLU A 77 8.36 -12.98 32.02
CA GLU A 77 7.70 -13.24 33.32
C GLU A 77 7.11 -11.99 33.95
N ASP A 78 7.61 -10.80 33.60
CA ASP A 78 7.17 -9.51 34.13
C ASP A 78 6.02 -8.90 33.30
N GLY A 79 5.55 -9.61 32.26
CA GLY A 79 4.39 -9.21 31.44
C GLY A 79 4.72 -8.29 30.26
N PHE A 80 6.00 -8.12 29.92
CA PHE A 80 6.41 -7.36 28.73
C PHE A 80 6.41 -8.23 27.48
N LEU A 81 6.03 -7.63 26.35
CA LEU A 81 6.08 -8.28 25.04
C LEU A 81 7.36 -7.87 24.31
N TYR A 82 8.09 -8.84 23.78
CA TYR A 82 9.15 -8.62 22.81
C TYR A 82 8.63 -8.91 21.42
N VAL A 83 9.15 -8.17 20.45
CA VAL A 83 8.60 -8.11 19.10
C VAL A 83 9.69 -8.23 18.04
N ASP A 84 9.29 -8.60 16.84
CA ASP A 84 10.07 -8.45 15.62
C ASP A 84 9.25 -7.70 14.56
N GLN A 85 9.89 -7.26 13.49
CA GLN A 85 9.29 -6.45 12.43
C GLN A 85 8.48 -7.31 11.45
N ILE A 86 7.29 -6.83 11.08
CA ILE A 86 6.60 -7.20 9.85
C ILE A 86 6.86 -6.06 8.86
N GLY A 87 7.51 -6.36 7.73
CA GLY A 87 7.97 -5.34 6.78
C GLY A 87 9.18 -4.53 7.30
N GLY A 88 9.49 -3.42 6.62
CA GLY A 88 10.68 -2.62 6.90
C GLY A 88 10.43 -1.47 7.88
N TRP A 89 11.05 -1.49 9.07
CA TRP A 89 11.01 -0.35 9.99
C TRP A 89 12.37 0.26 10.24
N ASP A 90 12.44 1.60 10.34
CA ASP A 90 13.44 2.27 11.17
C ASP A 90 13.04 2.11 12.65
N PRO A 91 13.79 1.36 13.48
CA PRO A 91 13.43 1.17 14.88
C PRO A 91 13.40 2.46 15.70
N GLN A 92 13.97 3.57 15.20
CA GLN A 92 13.93 4.85 15.90
C GLN A 92 12.52 5.44 15.96
N VAL A 93 11.72 5.29 14.90
CA VAL A 93 10.37 5.89 14.85
C VAL A 93 9.36 5.16 15.74
N LEU A 94 9.69 3.94 16.17
CA LEU A 94 8.88 3.12 17.07
C LEU A 94 8.95 3.56 18.54
N VAL A 95 10.02 4.24 18.95
CA VAL A 95 10.25 4.55 20.37
C VAL A 95 9.16 5.46 20.92
N GLY A 96 8.44 5.02 21.95
CA GLY A 96 7.38 5.80 22.61
C GLY A 96 6.05 5.81 21.86
N GLN A 97 5.91 5.04 20.78
CA GLN A 97 4.64 4.95 20.05
C GLN A 97 3.61 4.11 20.82
N ARG A 98 2.34 4.47 20.62
CA ARG A 98 1.21 3.61 21.00
C ARG A 98 0.98 2.57 19.93
N VAL A 99 0.67 1.35 20.32
CA VAL A 99 0.31 0.24 19.44
C VAL A 99 -1.03 -0.37 19.83
N SER A 100 -1.63 -1.06 18.87
CA SER A 100 -2.79 -1.93 19.07
C SER A 100 -2.39 -3.37 18.76
N VAL A 101 -2.37 -4.24 19.77
CA VAL A 101 -2.12 -5.67 19.62
C VAL A 101 -3.42 -6.35 19.20
N LEU A 102 -3.42 -7.03 18.06
CA LEU A 102 -4.61 -7.69 17.51
C LEU A 102 -4.79 -9.07 18.17
N ALA A 103 -5.14 -9.08 19.45
CA ALA A 103 -5.32 -10.30 20.22
C ALA A 103 -6.64 -11.01 19.87
N LEU A 104 -6.79 -12.24 20.37
CA LEU A 104 -7.93 -13.11 20.04
C LEU A 104 -9.29 -12.50 20.43
N ASP A 105 -9.38 -11.93 21.63
CA ASP A 105 -10.63 -11.44 22.22
C ASP A 105 -10.90 -9.94 21.94
N GLY A 106 -9.99 -9.29 21.23
CA GLY A 106 -10.07 -7.88 20.90
C GLY A 106 -8.71 -7.20 20.87
N ASP A 107 -8.73 -5.94 20.45
CA ASP A 107 -7.52 -5.13 20.34
C ASP A 107 -7.07 -4.66 21.72
N VAL A 108 -5.80 -4.93 22.07
CA VAL A 108 -5.20 -4.53 23.35
C VAL A 108 -4.23 -3.38 23.13
N PRO A 109 -4.43 -2.22 23.78
CA PRO A 109 -3.51 -1.09 23.65
C PRO A 109 -2.18 -1.40 24.35
N GLY A 110 -1.09 -0.93 23.75
CA GLY A 110 0.24 -1.00 24.34
C GLY A 110 1.10 0.22 24.02
N VAL A 111 2.25 0.32 24.69
CA VAL A 111 3.23 1.38 24.45
C VAL A 111 4.60 0.75 24.21
N ILE A 112 5.27 1.18 23.14
CA ILE A 112 6.63 0.74 22.84
C ILE A 112 7.60 1.47 23.77
N GLY A 113 8.21 0.70 24.68
CA GLY A 113 9.22 1.14 25.63
C GLY A 113 10.64 1.03 25.09
N LYS A 114 11.50 1.89 25.63
CA LYS A 114 12.96 1.81 25.55
C LYS A 114 13.53 2.30 26.87
N LYS A 115 14.71 1.81 27.26
CA LYS A 115 15.45 2.32 28.42
C LYS A 115 15.59 3.85 28.33
N ALA A 116 15.31 4.56 29.41
CA ALA A 116 15.35 6.03 29.42
C ALA A 116 16.78 6.56 29.17
N ILE A 117 16.90 7.62 28.38
CA ILE A 117 18.20 8.20 27.98
C ILE A 117 19.09 8.58 29.17
N HIS A 118 18.49 9.08 30.26
CA HIS A 118 19.21 9.49 31.47
C HIS A 118 19.86 8.30 32.20
N LEU A 119 19.39 7.07 31.96
CA LEU A 119 19.93 5.83 32.53
C LEU A 119 20.88 5.09 31.57
N MET A 120 21.01 5.58 30.33
CA MET A 120 21.91 4.99 29.33
C MET A 120 23.34 5.44 29.54
N GLN A 121 24.28 4.53 29.28
CA GLN A 121 25.69 4.86 29.21
C GLN A 121 26.00 5.73 27.98
N ALA A 122 27.06 6.53 28.03
CA ALA A 122 27.42 7.45 26.94
C ALA A 122 27.58 6.76 25.57
N GLU A 123 28.07 5.51 25.57
CA GLU A 123 28.24 4.72 24.35
C GLU A 123 26.90 4.17 23.82
N GLU A 124 25.98 3.75 24.71
CA GLU A 124 24.62 3.32 24.34
C GLU A 124 23.85 4.46 23.65
N ARG A 125 24.04 5.70 24.11
CA ARG A 125 23.39 6.90 23.54
C ARG A 125 23.83 7.21 22.11
N ARG A 126 25.00 6.74 21.67
CA ARG A 126 25.53 6.98 20.33
C ARG A 126 25.07 5.94 19.31
N LYS A 127 24.42 4.87 19.76
CA LYS A 127 23.96 3.77 18.89
C LYS A 127 22.48 3.98 18.58
N SER A 128 22.09 3.72 17.33
CA SER A 128 20.68 3.67 16.94
C SER A 128 19.94 2.60 17.74
N SER A 129 18.65 2.83 17.98
CA SER A 129 17.77 1.82 18.54
C SER A 129 17.77 0.57 17.64
N ARG A 130 17.71 -0.62 18.26
CA ARG A 130 17.43 -1.88 17.58
C ARG A 130 16.11 -2.44 18.12
N VAL A 131 15.34 -3.13 17.29
CA VAL A 131 14.04 -3.70 17.71
C VAL A 131 14.17 -4.64 18.90
N ASN A 132 15.24 -5.44 18.95
CA ASN A 132 15.52 -6.32 20.08
C ASN A 132 15.89 -5.61 21.40
N GLN A 133 15.92 -4.27 21.42
CA GLN A 133 16.07 -3.44 22.62
C GLN A 133 14.79 -2.70 22.99
N LEU A 134 13.72 -2.91 22.21
CA LEU A 134 12.39 -2.39 22.45
C LEU A 134 11.52 -3.49 23.05
N TRP A 135 10.53 -3.08 23.81
CA TRP A 135 9.50 -3.94 24.35
C TRP A 135 8.15 -3.22 24.28
N VAL A 136 7.06 -3.97 24.37
CA VAL A 136 5.71 -3.42 24.45
C VAL A 136 5.19 -3.65 25.86
N ASP A 137 4.77 -2.57 26.48
CA ASP A 137 4.09 -2.56 27.77
C ASP A 137 2.58 -2.46 27.53
N VAL A 138 1.84 -3.49 27.97
CA VAL A 138 0.36 -3.55 27.94
C VAL A 138 -0.26 -3.37 29.33
N GLY A 139 0.56 -3.04 30.34
CA GLY A 139 0.14 -2.86 31.73
C GLY A 139 -0.16 -4.16 32.49
N ALA A 140 0.30 -5.31 31.98
CA ALA A 140 0.18 -6.60 32.65
C ALA A 140 1.23 -6.76 33.75
N ALA A 141 0.89 -7.48 34.83
CA ALA A 141 1.79 -7.70 35.97
C ALA A 141 2.73 -8.89 35.79
N ASP A 142 2.35 -9.84 34.94
CA ASP A 142 3.07 -11.08 34.67
C ASP A 142 2.60 -11.72 33.35
N ARG A 143 3.24 -12.83 32.98
CA ARG A 143 2.91 -13.65 31.81
C ARG A 143 1.44 -14.12 31.80
N ASP A 144 0.89 -14.51 32.95
CA ASP A 144 -0.47 -15.04 33.05
C ASP A 144 -1.51 -13.93 32.83
N ALA A 145 -1.24 -12.72 33.33
CA ALA A 145 -2.05 -11.53 33.06
C ALA A 145 -2.05 -11.17 31.56
N VAL A 146 -0.92 -11.29 30.86
CA VAL A 146 -0.86 -11.12 29.39
C VAL A 146 -1.74 -12.15 28.69
N ALA A 147 -1.67 -13.42 29.09
CA ALA A 147 -2.53 -14.46 28.53
C ALA A 147 -4.02 -14.21 28.81
N GLY A 148 -4.34 -13.63 29.98
CA GLY A 148 -5.69 -13.18 30.34
C GLY A 148 -6.23 -12.03 29.49
N LEU A 149 -5.36 -11.26 28.82
CA LEU A 149 -5.73 -10.27 27.80
C LEU A 149 -5.91 -10.90 26.41
N GLY A 150 -5.74 -12.22 26.27
CA GLY A 150 -5.87 -12.94 25.01
C GLY A 150 -4.64 -12.86 24.10
N ILE A 151 -3.55 -12.25 24.55
CA ILE A 151 -2.31 -12.05 23.78
C ILE A 151 -1.47 -13.33 23.74
N ARG A 152 -0.91 -13.65 22.57
CA ARG A 152 -0.06 -14.81 22.31
C ARG A 152 1.17 -14.45 21.48
N VAL A 153 2.18 -15.32 21.56
CA VAL A 153 3.28 -15.31 20.59
C VAL A 153 2.68 -15.53 19.19
N GLY A 154 3.07 -14.68 18.24
CA GLY A 154 2.54 -14.65 16.88
C GLY A 154 1.45 -13.61 16.64
N ASP A 155 0.88 -13.00 17.68
CA ASP A 155 -0.12 -11.95 17.49
C ASP A 155 0.55 -10.71 16.87
N PRO A 156 -0.06 -10.12 15.82
CA PRO A 156 0.46 -8.92 15.19
C PRO A 156 0.00 -7.66 15.94
N MET A 157 0.66 -6.55 15.65
CA MET A 157 0.26 -5.24 16.13
C MET A 157 0.62 -4.15 15.12
N VAL A 158 -0.14 -3.05 15.19
CA VAL A 158 0.07 -1.86 14.37
C VAL A 158 0.20 -0.63 15.24
N ILE A 159 0.75 0.44 14.69
CA ILE A 159 0.74 1.74 15.37
C ILE A 159 -0.71 2.21 15.57
N SER A 160 -1.04 2.66 16.78
CA SER A 160 -2.37 3.13 17.14
C SER A 160 -2.49 4.65 16.96
N GLN A 161 -2.43 5.09 15.70
CA GLN A 161 -2.66 6.49 15.30
C GLN A 161 -3.66 6.52 14.15
N GLY A 162 -4.66 7.39 14.25
CA GLY A 162 -5.63 7.62 13.19
C GLY A 162 -5.17 8.73 12.25
N MET A 163 -5.78 8.79 11.07
CA MET A 163 -5.49 9.81 10.07
C MET A 163 -5.73 11.23 10.62
N VAL A 164 -4.87 12.16 10.25
CA VAL A 164 -5.07 13.60 10.47
C VAL A 164 -5.02 14.38 9.17
N ARG A 165 -5.75 15.50 9.12
CA ARG A 165 -5.66 16.47 8.03
C ARG A 165 -4.61 17.52 8.38
N LEU A 166 -3.73 17.79 7.43
CA LEU A 166 -2.77 18.88 7.50
C LEU A 166 -3.30 20.08 6.71
N ALA A 167 -2.47 21.11 6.53
CA ALA A 167 -2.85 22.26 5.72
C ALA A 167 -3.02 21.88 4.24
N GLY A 168 -4.01 22.50 3.57
CA GLY A 168 -4.32 22.22 2.17
C GLY A 168 -4.94 20.84 1.98
N GLU A 169 -4.62 20.19 0.86
CA GLU A 169 -5.11 18.86 0.49
C GLU A 169 -4.21 17.73 1.02
N LEU A 170 -3.49 17.97 2.13
CA LEU A 170 -2.55 17.01 2.70
C LEU A 170 -3.18 16.22 3.85
N ILE A 171 -2.91 14.92 3.87
CA ILE A 171 -3.24 14.03 4.99
C ILE A 171 -1.97 13.41 5.56
N ALA A 172 -2.01 13.04 6.84
CA ALA A 172 -0.99 12.20 7.45
C ALA A 172 -1.62 10.98 8.12
N SER A 173 -1.03 9.81 7.90
CA SER A 173 -1.52 8.55 8.47
C SER A 173 -0.44 7.48 8.45
N ARG A 174 -0.64 6.43 9.26
CA ARG A 174 -0.02 5.12 9.00
C ARG A 174 -0.66 4.47 7.76
N ALA A 175 0.03 3.48 7.20
CA ALA A 175 -0.47 2.62 6.14
C ALA A 175 -0.92 3.37 4.89
N ILE A 176 -0.34 4.56 4.63
CA ILE A 176 -0.51 5.22 3.34
C ILE A 176 0.08 4.29 2.28
N ASP A 177 1.32 3.88 2.47
CA ASP A 177 1.94 2.73 1.83
C ASP A 177 1.22 1.42 2.25
N ASP A 178 0.43 0.77 1.41
CA ASP A 178 -0.09 1.23 0.10
C ASP A 178 -1.64 1.20 0.05
N ARG A 179 -2.30 1.47 1.18
CA ARG A 179 -3.77 1.59 1.17
C ARG A 179 -4.25 2.67 0.23
N ILE A 180 -3.42 3.66 -0.07
CA ILE A 180 -3.75 4.65 -1.08
C ILE A 180 -3.74 4.04 -2.49
N GLY A 181 -2.84 3.11 -2.83
CA GLY A 181 -2.86 2.41 -4.11
C GLY A 181 -4.08 1.50 -4.23
N ALA A 182 -4.39 0.73 -3.18
CA ALA A 182 -5.61 -0.07 -3.11
C ALA A 182 -6.89 0.80 -3.24
N PHE A 183 -6.90 1.98 -2.63
CA PHE A 183 -7.97 2.98 -2.79
C PHE A 183 -8.05 3.48 -4.24
N VAL A 184 -6.93 3.90 -4.82
CA VAL A 184 -6.85 4.49 -6.16
C VAL A 184 -7.35 3.51 -7.23
N VAL A 185 -6.94 2.23 -7.16
CA VAL A 185 -7.40 1.23 -8.13
C VAL A 185 -8.90 0.98 -8.01
N LEU A 186 -9.47 1.01 -6.80
CA LEU A 186 -10.91 0.86 -6.60
C LEU A 186 -11.69 2.09 -7.08
N GLU A 187 -11.18 3.30 -6.85
CA GLU A 187 -11.77 4.53 -7.39
C GLU A 187 -11.74 4.53 -8.93
N ALA A 188 -10.67 4.02 -9.55
CA ALA A 188 -10.62 3.86 -11.00
C ALA A 188 -11.75 2.94 -11.51
N ILE A 189 -12.00 1.81 -10.83
CA ILE A 189 -13.15 0.93 -11.13
C ILE A 189 -14.48 1.68 -10.93
N ARG A 190 -14.63 2.49 -9.87
CA ARG A 190 -15.85 3.29 -9.64
C ARG A 190 -16.11 4.31 -10.76
N ILE A 191 -15.05 4.93 -11.29
CA ILE A 191 -15.15 5.84 -12.44
C ILE A 191 -15.61 5.09 -13.69
N LEU A 192 -14.99 3.94 -13.96
CA LEU A 192 -15.29 3.10 -15.12
C LEU A 192 -16.72 2.56 -15.08
N GLU A 193 -17.21 2.15 -13.90
CA GLU A 193 -18.56 1.59 -13.76
C GLU A 193 -19.66 2.61 -14.09
N ARG A 194 -19.48 3.89 -13.73
CA ARG A 194 -20.45 4.95 -14.06
C ARG A 194 -20.68 5.11 -15.56
N GLU A 195 -19.76 4.62 -16.39
CA GLU A 195 -19.82 4.69 -17.85
C GLU A 195 -19.65 3.31 -18.51
N SER A 196 -19.94 2.23 -17.77
CA SER A 196 -19.63 0.84 -18.15
C SER A 196 -20.16 0.43 -19.53
N THR A 197 -21.28 0.99 -19.97
CA THR A 197 -21.87 0.74 -21.31
C THR A 197 -20.97 1.07 -22.51
N LYS A 198 -19.92 1.88 -22.31
CA LYS A 198 -18.96 2.26 -23.38
C LYS A 198 -17.62 1.55 -23.24
N LEU A 199 -17.45 0.75 -22.19
CA LEU A 199 -16.18 0.12 -21.87
C LEU A 199 -16.00 -1.15 -22.70
N LEU A 200 -14.92 -1.23 -23.48
CA LEU A 200 -14.57 -2.43 -24.24
C LEU A 200 -13.76 -3.41 -23.39
N ALA A 201 -12.81 -2.90 -22.60
CA ALA A 201 -11.96 -3.69 -21.72
C ALA A 201 -12.72 -4.27 -20.51
N SER A 202 -12.27 -5.41 -20.02
CA SER A 202 -12.58 -5.88 -18.66
C SER A 202 -11.54 -5.30 -17.72
N ALA A 203 -11.94 -4.75 -16.58
CA ALA A 203 -11.01 -4.19 -15.60
C ALA A 203 -11.27 -4.80 -14.22
N THR A 204 -10.22 -5.34 -13.60
CA THR A 204 -10.28 -5.91 -12.25
C THR A 204 -9.30 -5.18 -11.34
N ALA A 205 -9.81 -4.47 -10.34
CA ALA A 205 -8.98 -4.00 -9.22
C ALA A 205 -8.71 -5.14 -8.24
N VAL A 206 -7.48 -5.17 -7.73
CA VAL A 206 -7.00 -6.14 -6.77
C VAL A 206 -6.38 -5.39 -5.61
N ALA A 207 -6.96 -5.55 -4.42
CA ALA A 207 -6.30 -5.22 -3.16
C ALA A 207 -5.44 -6.42 -2.78
N THR A 208 -4.15 -6.33 -3.09
CA THR A 208 -3.18 -7.42 -2.95
C THR A 208 -2.70 -7.53 -1.50
N VAL A 209 -2.27 -8.72 -1.10
CA VAL A 209 -1.77 -8.99 0.27
C VAL A 209 -0.26 -9.26 0.27
N GLN A 210 0.40 -9.07 1.40
CA GLN A 210 1.79 -9.45 1.65
C GLN A 210 2.84 -8.86 0.69
N GLU A 211 2.67 -7.63 0.20
CA GLU A 211 3.71 -6.95 -0.61
C GLU A 211 4.97 -6.73 0.23
N GLU A 212 4.80 -6.17 1.44
CA GLU A 212 5.88 -5.64 2.30
C GLU A 212 6.87 -6.70 2.80
N ILE A 213 6.48 -7.97 2.70
CA ILE A 213 7.31 -9.14 3.02
C ILE A 213 7.61 -10.02 1.80
N GLY A 214 6.99 -9.70 0.66
CA GLY A 214 6.98 -10.47 -0.56
C GLY A 214 7.79 -9.78 -1.66
N TYR A 215 9.13 -9.86 -1.57
CA TYR A 215 10.12 -9.31 -2.53
C TYR A 215 9.88 -9.59 -4.04
N GLN A 216 8.91 -10.43 -4.40
CA GLN A 216 8.52 -10.77 -5.78
C GLN A 216 7.00 -10.63 -6.02
N GLY A 217 6.36 -9.64 -5.38
CA GLY A 217 4.97 -9.25 -5.57
C GLY A 217 3.96 -10.13 -4.83
N GLY A 218 4.26 -10.45 -3.56
CA GLY A 218 3.36 -11.09 -2.58
C GLY A 218 2.16 -11.85 -3.14
N GLY A 219 0.96 -11.34 -2.82
CA GLY A 219 -0.33 -11.81 -3.32
C GLY A 219 -0.67 -11.35 -4.74
N ALA A 220 0.07 -10.39 -5.31
CA ALA A 220 -0.14 -9.95 -6.68
C ALA A 220 0.26 -10.99 -7.73
N ARG A 221 1.35 -11.72 -7.51
CA ARG A 221 1.79 -12.79 -8.42
C ARG A 221 0.75 -13.90 -8.59
N PRO A 222 0.19 -14.52 -7.52
CA PRO A 222 -0.90 -15.48 -7.67
C PRO A 222 -2.18 -14.84 -8.24
N SER A 223 -2.47 -13.57 -7.91
CA SER A 223 -3.60 -12.82 -8.48
C SER A 223 -3.49 -12.68 -9.99
N ALA A 224 -2.34 -12.23 -10.52
CA ALA A 224 -2.06 -12.15 -11.94
C ALA A 224 -2.10 -13.53 -12.60
N TYR A 225 -1.60 -14.56 -11.91
CA TYR A 225 -1.64 -15.92 -12.44
C TYR A 225 -3.08 -16.40 -12.63
N ALA A 226 -3.96 -16.12 -11.66
CA ALA A 226 -5.37 -16.48 -11.71
C ALA A 226 -6.14 -15.67 -12.75
N LEU A 227 -5.94 -14.35 -12.80
CA LEU A 227 -6.64 -13.43 -13.69
C LEU A 227 -6.24 -13.61 -15.16
N LYS A 228 -4.97 -13.94 -15.44
CA LYS A 228 -4.40 -13.98 -16.81
C LYS A 228 -4.60 -12.65 -17.55
N PRO A 229 -4.22 -11.51 -16.95
CA PRO A 229 -4.45 -10.21 -17.58
C PRO A 229 -3.61 -10.06 -18.85
N ASP A 230 -4.16 -9.34 -19.82
CA ASP A 230 -3.43 -8.90 -21.01
C ASP A 230 -2.50 -7.72 -20.68
N ILE A 231 -2.88 -6.90 -19.69
CA ILE A 231 -2.16 -5.71 -19.24
C ILE A 231 -2.34 -5.57 -17.72
N ALA A 232 -1.32 -5.10 -17.01
CA ALA A 232 -1.44 -4.72 -15.61
C ALA A 232 -1.00 -3.29 -15.37
N LEU A 233 -1.69 -2.59 -14.47
CA LEU A 233 -1.22 -1.33 -13.89
C LEU A 233 -1.10 -1.50 -12.38
N VAL A 234 0.08 -1.22 -11.85
CA VAL A 234 0.36 -1.23 -10.42
C VAL A 234 0.36 0.20 -9.93
N VAL A 235 -0.32 0.42 -8.82
CA VAL A 235 -0.26 1.65 -8.04
C VAL A 235 0.46 1.34 -6.75
N ASP A 236 1.40 2.22 -6.41
CA ASP A 236 2.19 2.13 -5.20
C ASP A 236 2.56 3.55 -4.77
N VAL A 237 3.28 3.72 -3.67
CA VAL A 237 3.92 4.98 -3.31
C VAL A 237 5.29 5.13 -3.97
N THR A 238 5.82 6.35 -3.98
CA THR A 238 7.24 6.61 -4.25
C THR A 238 7.73 7.76 -3.39
N PHE A 239 9.04 7.92 -3.28
CA PHE A 239 9.62 8.97 -2.45
C PHE A 239 9.29 10.36 -3.00
N SER A 240 8.65 11.19 -2.20
CA SER A 240 8.57 12.61 -2.50
C SER A 240 9.92 13.29 -2.26
N THR A 241 10.31 14.21 -3.14
CA THR A 241 11.64 14.85 -3.17
C THR A 241 11.58 16.33 -2.77
N ASP A 242 10.49 16.76 -2.14
CA ASP A 242 10.24 18.12 -1.68
C ASP A 242 10.47 18.27 -0.16
N VAL A 243 11.28 17.37 0.41
CA VAL A 243 11.72 17.37 1.81
C VAL A 243 13.19 17.83 1.92
N PRO A 244 13.65 18.35 3.09
CA PRO A 244 14.93 19.07 3.19
C PRO A 244 16.20 18.30 2.80
N ASP A 245 16.21 16.96 2.88
CA ASP A 245 17.44 16.14 2.86
C ASP A 245 17.52 15.13 1.70
N ILE A 246 16.68 15.28 0.66
CA ILE A 246 16.66 14.38 -0.51
C ILE A 246 17.36 15.05 -1.71
N ASP A 247 18.36 14.37 -2.29
CA ASP A 247 19.00 14.80 -3.54
C ASP A 247 18.19 14.31 -4.77
N LYS A 248 17.59 15.25 -5.48
CA LYS A 248 16.80 15.00 -6.70
C LYS A 248 17.58 14.26 -7.79
N LYS A 249 18.92 14.32 -7.79
CA LYS A 249 19.75 13.59 -8.76
C LYS A 249 19.73 12.09 -8.54
N GLU A 250 19.40 11.62 -7.35
CA GLU A 250 19.38 10.19 -7.01
C GLU A 250 18.03 9.56 -7.31
N VAL A 251 16.94 10.28 -7.06
CA VAL A 251 15.58 9.73 -7.03
C VAL A 251 14.57 10.43 -7.95
N GLY A 252 14.95 11.52 -8.63
CA GLY A 252 14.07 12.30 -9.50
C GLY A 252 13.50 13.54 -8.82
N GLU A 253 12.49 14.16 -9.44
CA GLU A 253 11.79 15.34 -8.88
C GLU A 253 10.29 15.05 -8.81
N HIS A 254 9.82 14.76 -7.60
CA HIS A 254 8.46 14.29 -7.31
C HIS A 254 7.92 15.02 -6.07
N SER A 255 7.24 16.15 -6.25
CA SER A 255 6.64 16.90 -5.14
C SER A 255 5.22 16.43 -4.85
N LEU A 256 4.77 16.55 -3.60
CA LEU A 256 3.35 16.40 -3.27
C LEU A 256 2.52 17.42 -4.05
N GLY A 257 1.41 17.00 -4.64
CA GLY A 257 0.57 17.81 -5.53
C GLY A 257 1.10 17.93 -6.97
N GLY A 258 2.19 17.23 -7.29
CA GLY A 258 2.77 17.15 -8.65
C GLY A 258 2.06 16.16 -9.57
N GLY A 259 1.06 15.43 -9.07
CA GLY A 259 0.35 14.38 -9.77
C GLY A 259 1.05 13.02 -9.74
N PRO A 260 0.51 12.00 -10.44
CA PRO A 260 1.10 10.68 -10.53
C PRO A 260 2.55 10.68 -11.03
N VAL A 261 3.33 9.71 -10.55
CA VAL A 261 4.70 9.45 -10.98
C VAL A 261 4.72 8.22 -11.87
N LEU A 262 5.07 8.38 -13.14
CA LEU A 262 5.12 7.29 -14.11
C LEU A 262 6.50 6.65 -14.11
N SER A 263 6.59 5.37 -13.77
CA SER A 263 7.86 4.63 -13.79
C SER A 263 8.25 4.18 -15.19
N ARG A 264 9.52 4.39 -15.56
CA ARG A 264 10.11 3.93 -16.83
C ARG A 264 11.30 3.02 -16.57
N GLY A 265 11.23 1.79 -17.11
CA GLY A 265 12.29 0.79 -17.00
C GLY A 265 11.93 -0.37 -16.05
N SER A 266 12.80 -1.39 -15.99
CA SER A 266 12.61 -2.58 -15.15
C SER A 266 11.30 -3.32 -15.48
N ALA A 267 10.44 -3.58 -14.49
CA ALA A 267 9.14 -4.20 -14.65
C ALA A 267 8.15 -3.35 -15.48
N ALA A 268 8.40 -2.05 -15.65
CA ALA A 268 7.54 -1.16 -16.43
C ALA A 268 7.79 -1.34 -17.95
N HIS A 269 6.80 -1.88 -18.64
CA HIS A 269 6.81 -2.10 -20.08
C HIS A 269 6.81 -0.77 -20.84
N ASN A 270 7.78 -0.56 -21.74
CA ASN A 270 7.97 0.74 -22.40
C ASN A 270 6.72 1.23 -23.16
N ASN A 271 6.03 0.38 -23.92
CA ASN A 271 4.82 0.80 -24.64
C ASN A 271 3.64 1.11 -23.72
N VAL A 272 3.57 0.51 -22.52
CA VAL A 272 2.54 0.84 -21.52
C VAL A 272 2.86 2.21 -20.91
N PHE A 273 4.14 2.46 -20.59
CA PHE A 273 4.62 3.75 -20.13
C PHE A 273 4.32 4.88 -21.14
N GLU A 274 4.69 4.72 -22.42
CA GLU A 274 4.47 5.76 -23.44
C GLU A 274 2.97 6.08 -23.60
N MET A 275 2.11 5.05 -23.57
CA MET A 275 0.66 5.27 -23.62
C MET A 275 0.13 5.94 -22.35
N LEU A 276 0.63 5.61 -21.15
CA LEU A 276 0.25 6.31 -19.91
C LEU A 276 0.62 7.79 -19.97
N ALA A 277 1.84 8.11 -20.43
CA ALA A 277 2.30 9.49 -20.57
C ALA A 277 1.46 10.26 -21.59
N GLU A 278 1.19 9.66 -22.76
CA GLU A 278 0.32 10.26 -23.78
C GLU A 278 -1.08 10.54 -23.22
N VAL A 279 -1.66 9.60 -22.48
CA VAL A 279 -2.98 9.79 -21.89
C VAL A 279 -2.96 10.90 -20.84
N ALA A 280 -1.93 10.96 -20.00
CA ALA A 280 -1.79 12.03 -19.01
C ALA A 280 -1.75 13.41 -19.70
N ASP A 281 -0.96 13.54 -20.78
CA ASP A 281 -0.89 14.78 -21.57
C ASP A 281 -2.23 15.16 -22.22
N LEU A 282 -2.93 14.19 -22.81
CA LEU A 282 -4.22 14.41 -23.47
C LEU A 282 -5.33 14.82 -22.51
N GLU A 283 -5.33 14.26 -21.30
CA GLU A 283 -6.30 14.58 -20.25
C GLU A 283 -5.89 15.80 -19.41
N GLY A 284 -4.70 16.37 -19.65
CA GLY A 284 -4.17 17.51 -18.90
C GLY A 284 -3.85 17.18 -17.45
N ILE A 285 -3.51 15.93 -17.15
CA ILE A 285 -3.16 15.45 -15.82
C ILE A 285 -1.67 15.73 -15.56
N PRO A 286 -1.33 16.53 -14.53
CA PRO A 286 0.08 16.75 -14.18
C PRO A 286 0.71 15.42 -13.79
N HIS A 287 1.94 15.18 -14.23
CA HIS A 287 2.66 13.97 -13.89
C HIS A 287 4.17 14.21 -13.95
N THR A 288 4.91 13.30 -13.33
CA THR A 288 6.38 13.28 -13.40
C THR A 288 6.85 11.88 -13.80
N ILE A 289 8.12 11.74 -14.16
CA ILE A 289 8.68 10.47 -14.64
C ILE A 289 9.79 10.02 -13.69
N GLN A 290 9.68 8.80 -13.19
CA GLN A 290 10.71 8.15 -12.39
C GLN A 290 11.48 7.14 -13.25
N ALA A 291 12.80 7.25 -13.29
CA ALA A 291 13.65 6.27 -13.94
C ALA A 291 13.88 5.08 -13.00
N SER A 292 13.53 3.88 -13.46
CA SER A 292 13.62 2.64 -12.67
C SER A 292 14.56 1.64 -13.36
N PRO A 293 15.89 1.78 -13.19
CA PRO A 293 16.88 0.93 -13.88
C PRO A 293 17.05 -0.47 -13.25
N ARG A 294 16.37 -0.75 -12.13
CA ARG A 294 16.45 -1.99 -11.34
C ARG A 294 15.06 -2.40 -10.88
N ALA A 295 14.97 -3.55 -10.21
CA ALA A 295 13.77 -4.02 -9.50
C ALA A 295 13.03 -2.86 -8.83
N THR A 296 11.73 -2.76 -9.09
CA THR A 296 10.88 -1.68 -8.59
C THR A 296 10.58 -1.83 -7.10
N ARG A 297 10.63 -3.07 -6.59
CA ARG A 297 10.19 -3.47 -5.23
C ARG A 297 8.75 -3.05 -4.97
N THR A 298 7.92 -3.35 -5.96
CA THR A 298 6.47 -3.21 -5.91
C THR A 298 5.87 -4.52 -6.43
N ASP A 299 4.55 -4.65 -6.39
CA ASP A 299 3.83 -5.75 -7.03
C ASP A 299 4.13 -5.91 -8.53
N ALA A 300 4.61 -4.87 -9.21
CA ALA A 300 5.00 -4.93 -10.61
C ALA A 300 6.10 -5.97 -10.87
N ASP A 301 7.04 -6.13 -9.92
CA ASP A 301 8.14 -7.09 -10.03
C ASP A 301 7.64 -8.56 -10.03
N GLY A 302 6.49 -8.83 -9.40
CA GLY A 302 5.83 -10.13 -9.43
C GLY A 302 4.92 -10.33 -10.64
N ILE A 303 4.14 -9.30 -10.99
CA ILE A 303 3.13 -9.39 -12.05
C ILE A 303 3.77 -9.54 -13.42
N HIS A 304 4.78 -8.74 -13.77
CA HIS A 304 5.32 -8.72 -15.14
C HIS A 304 5.97 -10.04 -15.56
N LEU A 305 6.44 -10.85 -14.61
CA LEU A 305 7.04 -12.19 -14.83
C LEU A 305 6.01 -13.32 -14.86
N THR A 306 4.74 -13.01 -14.65
CA THR A 306 3.71 -14.03 -14.53
C THR A 306 3.41 -14.65 -15.88
N ARG A 307 3.36 -16.00 -15.91
CA ARG A 307 3.11 -16.81 -17.12
C ARG A 307 4.12 -16.52 -18.23
N SER A 308 3.65 -16.02 -19.37
CA SER A 308 4.48 -15.67 -20.54
C SER A 308 4.96 -14.22 -20.52
N GLY A 309 4.74 -13.52 -19.40
CA GLY A 309 4.95 -12.09 -19.28
C GLY A 309 3.63 -11.33 -19.39
N VAL A 310 3.52 -10.26 -18.61
CA VAL A 310 2.39 -9.31 -18.64
C VAL A 310 2.97 -7.92 -18.92
N PRO A 311 2.52 -7.21 -19.97
CA PRO A 311 2.78 -5.78 -20.12
C PRO A 311 2.30 -5.01 -18.88
N THR A 312 3.23 -4.50 -18.09
CA THR A 312 2.93 -3.87 -16.80
C THR A 312 3.32 -2.39 -16.82
N GLY A 313 2.44 -1.51 -16.33
CA GLY A 313 2.75 -0.13 -15.98
C GLY A 313 2.84 0.04 -14.46
N LEU A 314 3.67 0.97 -13.99
CA LEU A 314 3.76 1.35 -12.58
C LEU A 314 3.51 2.86 -12.46
N ILE A 315 2.51 3.21 -11.65
CA ILE A 315 2.06 4.58 -11.41
C ILE A 315 2.14 4.83 -9.91
N SER A 316 3.08 5.65 -9.47
CA SER A 316 3.29 5.89 -8.05
C SER A 316 2.69 7.21 -7.56
N VAL A 317 2.33 7.29 -6.29
CA VAL A 317 1.94 8.54 -5.63
C VAL A 317 3.11 9.06 -4.77
N PRO A 318 3.51 10.34 -4.90
CA PRO A 318 4.54 10.91 -4.03
C PRO A 318 4.16 10.83 -2.55
N ASN A 319 5.03 10.24 -1.74
CA ASN A 319 4.85 9.99 -0.31
C ASN A 319 6.05 10.54 0.48
N ARG A 320 5.78 11.30 1.54
CA ARG A 320 6.81 11.71 2.52
C ARG A 320 6.78 10.78 3.72
N TYR A 321 7.97 10.46 4.21
CA TYR A 321 8.16 9.69 5.44
C TYR A 321 7.62 8.24 5.34
N MET A 322 7.72 7.64 4.15
CA MET A 322 7.42 6.23 3.87
C MET A 322 7.98 5.32 4.97
N HIS A 323 7.20 4.31 5.36
CA HIS A 323 7.51 3.35 6.42
C HIS A 323 7.66 4.01 7.80
N SER A 324 6.76 4.94 8.10
CA SER A 324 6.69 5.60 9.40
C SER A 324 5.27 5.67 9.95
N PRO A 325 5.09 5.98 11.25
CA PRO A 325 3.77 6.17 11.84
C PRO A 325 2.89 7.24 11.17
N ASN A 326 3.51 8.19 10.45
CA ASN A 326 2.83 9.34 9.85
C ASN A 326 3.47 9.67 8.50
N GLU A 327 3.09 8.90 7.50
CA GLU A 327 3.34 9.23 6.10
C GLU A 327 2.49 10.42 5.67
N VAL A 328 2.91 11.16 4.64
CA VAL A 328 2.16 12.34 4.14
C VAL A 328 2.02 12.32 2.63
N VAL A 329 0.79 12.46 2.16
CA VAL A 329 0.42 12.52 0.73
C VAL A 329 -0.56 13.64 0.45
N ASN A 330 -0.70 13.99 -0.83
CA ASN A 330 -1.69 14.95 -1.31
C ASN A 330 -2.89 14.21 -1.94
N LEU A 331 -4.10 14.55 -1.53
CA LEU A 331 -5.34 13.95 -2.03
C LEU A 331 -5.54 14.18 -3.54
N ASP A 332 -5.07 15.30 -4.08
CA ASP A 332 -5.17 15.56 -5.52
C ASP A 332 -4.36 14.55 -6.34
N ASP A 333 -3.21 14.08 -5.83
CA ASP A 333 -2.37 13.09 -6.52
C ASP A 333 -3.11 11.75 -6.62
N LEU A 334 -3.83 11.33 -5.57
CA LEU A 334 -4.64 10.10 -5.58
C LEU A 334 -5.76 10.19 -6.64
N PHE A 335 -6.51 11.29 -6.65
CA PHE A 335 -7.62 11.45 -7.59
C PHE A 335 -7.14 11.61 -9.05
N HIS A 336 -6.04 12.32 -9.29
CA HIS A 336 -5.41 12.38 -10.61
C HIS A 336 -4.94 11.00 -11.07
N THR A 337 -4.39 10.19 -10.17
CA THR A 337 -3.97 8.82 -10.49
C THR A 337 -5.15 7.94 -10.90
N ALA A 338 -6.25 7.97 -10.14
CA ALA A 338 -7.47 7.22 -10.49
C ALA A 338 -8.08 7.67 -11.83
N GLN A 339 -8.04 8.97 -12.12
CA GLN A 339 -8.50 9.55 -13.39
C GLN A 339 -7.63 9.09 -14.56
N LEU A 340 -6.30 9.10 -14.40
CA LEU A 340 -5.35 8.64 -15.40
C LEU A 340 -5.59 7.17 -15.74
N ILE A 341 -5.74 6.31 -14.73
CA ILE A 341 -6.01 4.87 -14.93
C ILE A 341 -7.32 4.67 -15.69
N ALA A 342 -8.39 5.35 -15.29
CA ALA A 342 -9.68 5.23 -15.96
C ALA A 342 -9.61 5.73 -17.42
N ALA A 343 -8.90 6.84 -17.68
CA ALA A 343 -8.70 7.36 -19.03
C ALA A 343 -7.87 6.42 -19.92
N PHE A 344 -6.83 5.79 -19.34
CA PHE A 344 -6.02 4.80 -20.02
C PHE A 344 -6.87 3.60 -20.45
N ILE A 345 -7.63 3.01 -19.51
CA ILE A 345 -8.45 1.82 -19.78
C ILE A 345 -9.52 2.12 -20.84
N ARG A 346 -10.15 3.30 -20.83
CA ARG A 346 -11.15 3.69 -21.84
C ARG A 346 -10.63 3.68 -23.28
N ARG A 347 -9.32 3.78 -23.48
CA ARG A 347 -8.68 3.77 -24.80
C ARG A 347 -8.26 2.37 -25.25
N LEU A 348 -8.35 1.38 -24.37
CA LEU A 348 -8.01 0.01 -24.70
C LEU A 348 -9.13 -0.67 -25.51
N ASN A 349 -8.71 -1.42 -26.51
CA ASN A 349 -9.55 -2.27 -27.34
C ASN A 349 -8.73 -3.48 -27.81
N SER A 350 -9.36 -4.41 -28.52
CA SER A 350 -8.72 -5.67 -28.98
C SER A 350 -7.60 -5.49 -30.00
N GLU A 351 -7.41 -4.30 -30.55
CA GLU A 351 -6.36 -4.00 -31.54
C GLU A 351 -5.09 -3.43 -30.89
N VAL A 352 -5.13 -3.05 -29.61
CA VAL A 352 -3.96 -2.54 -28.89
C VAL A 352 -2.96 -3.67 -28.67
N ASP A 353 -1.78 -3.54 -29.27
CA ASP A 353 -0.67 -4.49 -29.17
C ASP A 353 0.52 -3.83 -28.48
N PHE A 354 0.88 -4.33 -27.29
CA PHE A 354 2.03 -3.84 -26.54
C PHE A 354 3.35 -4.50 -26.97
N THR A 355 3.38 -5.43 -27.93
CA THR A 355 4.61 -6.08 -28.39
C THR A 355 5.66 -5.05 -28.84
N PRO A 356 6.91 -5.08 -28.29
CA PRO A 356 7.99 -4.24 -28.78
C PRO A 356 8.35 -4.60 -30.23
N ARG A 357 8.40 -3.61 -31.12
CA ARG A 357 8.74 -3.80 -32.55
C ARG A 357 9.77 -2.80 -33.02
#